data_AF-A0A1F6NV20-F1
#
_entry.id   AF-A0A1F6NV20-F1
#
_cell.length_a   1.000
_cell.length_b   1.000
_cell.length_c   1.000
_cell.angle_alpha   90.00
_cell.angle_beta   90.00
_cell.angle_gamma   90.00
#
_symmetry.space_group_name_H-M   'P 1'
#
loop_
_entity.id
_entity.type
_entity.pdbx_description
1 polymer ?
#
loop_
_entity_poly.entity_id
_entity_poly.type
_entity_poly.pdbx_seq_one_letter_code
_entity_poly.pdbx_strand_id
1 'polypeptide(L)'
;MKNTKTIALLLIVAILIGIRAVKTFIIDNHSIVNPPKNTPKIATPTTSQTETPTAEIKITPSKQNIQNINITIPPIATSTKTTASIEIKTPPTNPITQIIKKITGNSCANNPNPIFTHHLTDTSKIINIVIPPNFVGTELKTHSYIETDHTKVPLYAPTDMTLVTGAYYVQGPYRLDFQVSCEVTLRLMHITDPIQTIKDVFLSEPASDSRDQQIKNKVDFKAGDLIGYTTGTNVAGNWDFGLYNSATKNKYADDSKLNWSTIHTTAVCPYDYFAPELKTVYTSRYNLRVNDGAKPDGESFCK
;
A
#
# COMPACT_ATOMS: atom_id res chain seq x y z
N MET A 1 54.73 -34.93 30.69
CA MET A 1 53.41 -34.53 31.21
C MET A 1 53.57 -33.29 32.09
N LYS A 2 53.35 -32.09 31.54
CA LYS A 2 53.31 -30.82 32.29
C LYS A 2 52.30 -29.85 31.65
N ASN A 3 51.30 -29.50 32.45
CA ASN A 3 50.53 -28.25 32.50
C ASN A 3 49.62 -27.80 31.34
N THR A 4 48.52 -28.54 31.13
CA THR A 4 47.30 -28.03 30.47
C THR A 4 46.43 -27.13 31.38
N LYS A 5 46.72 -27.07 32.69
CA LYS A 5 45.92 -26.30 33.67
C LYS A 5 46.25 -24.81 33.75
N THR A 6 47.40 -24.36 33.20
CA THR A 6 47.84 -22.96 33.31
C THR A 6 47.22 -22.05 32.24
N ILE A 7 46.85 -22.60 31.08
CA ILE A 7 46.28 -21.84 29.96
C ILE A 7 44.79 -21.53 30.19
N ALA A 8 44.05 -22.43 30.83
CA ALA A 8 42.63 -22.22 31.15
C ALA A 8 42.40 -21.09 32.18
N LEU A 9 43.35 -20.86 33.09
CA LEU A 9 43.23 -19.81 34.11
C LEU A 9 43.50 -18.40 33.53
N LEU A 10 44.34 -18.28 32.50
CA LEU A 10 44.65 -17.00 31.84
C LEU A 10 43.49 -16.50 30.96
N LEU A 11 42.72 -17.40 30.33
CA LEU A 11 41.57 -17.01 29.51
C LEU A 11 40.36 -16.52 30.34
N ILE A 12 40.15 -17.08 31.55
CA ILE A 12 39.03 -16.68 32.41
C ILE A 12 39.27 -15.29 33.03
N VAL A 13 40.53 -14.94 33.35
CA VAL A 13 40.89 -13.62 33.88
C VAL A 13 40.73 -12.51 32.82
N ALA A 14 41.03 -12.79 31.55
CA ALA A 14 40.83 -11.82 30.45
C ALA A 14 39.34 -11.50 30.21
N ILE A 15 38.45 -12.49 30.34
CA ILE A 15 37.00 -12.30 30.18
C ILE A 15 36.41 -11.50 31.36
N LEU A 16 36.89 -11.72 32.59
CA LEU A 16 36.43 -10.98 33.78
C LEU A 16 36.91 -9.52 33.81
N ILE A 17 38.08 -9.21 33.24
CA ILE A 17 38.58 -7.82 33.10
C ILE A 17 37.82 -7.08 31.99
N GLY A 18 37.46 -7.76 30.89
CA GLY A 18 36.66 -7.18 29.80
C GLY A 18 35.22 -6.82 30.19
N ILE A 19 34.62 -7.55 31.14
CA ILE A 19 33.24 -7.28 31.61
C ILE A 19 33.18 -6.08 32.59
N ARG A 20 34.30 -5.68 33.22
CA ARG A 20 34.33 -4.53 34.14
C ARG A 20 34.49 -3.16 33.46
N ALA A 21 34.74 -3.09 32.16
CA ALA A 21 34.98 -1.83 31.43
C ALA A 21 33.73 -1.20 30.78
N VAL A 22 32.54 -1.79 30.89
CA VAL A 22 31.29 -1.28 30.25
C VAL A 22 30.32 -0.68 31.29
N LYS A 23 30.81 -0.21 32.43
CA LYS A 23 29.94 0.31 33.50
C LYS A 23 30.44 1.60 34.14
N THR A 24 30.77 2.62 33.33
CA THR A 24 30.70 4.03 33.78
C THR A 24 30.71 4.99 32.59
N PHE A 25 29.53 5.40 32.12
CA PHE A 25 29.35 6.71 31.48
C PHE A 25 27.93 7.16 31.78
N ILE A 26 27.75 7.59 33.04
CA ILE A 26 26.66 8.48 33.42
C ILE A 26 27.21 9.88 33.18
N ILE A 27 26.62 10.59 32.22
CA ILE A 27 26.65 12.05 32.19
C ILE A 27 25.21 12.48 32.39
N ASP A 28 24.93 12.96 33.60
CA ASP A 28 23.84 13.88 33.86
C ASP A 28 24.08 15.16 33.06
N ASN A 29 23.10 15.57 32.28
CA ASN A 29 22.87 16.99 32.07
C ASN A 29 21.37 17.26 31.98
N HIS A 30 20.84 17.70 33.13
CA HIS A 30 19.61 18.45 33.23
C HIS A 30 19.64 19.66 32.29
N SER A 31 18.65 19.78 31.42
CA SER A 31 18.00 21.06 31.10
C SER A 31 16.66 20.78 30.44
N ILE A 32 15.64 20.63 31.30
CA ILE A 32 14.23 20.69 30.91
C ILE A 32 13.94 22.18 30.69
N VAL A 33 14.02 22.63 29.45
CA VAL A 33 13.44 23.92 29.06
C VAL A 33 11.97 23.65 28.72
N ASN A 34 11.10 23.97 29.66
CA ASN A 34 9.65 24.00 29.43
C ASN A 34 9.33 25.04 28.35
N PRO A 35 8.62 24.70 27.27
CA PRO A 35 8.08 25.70 26.37
C PRO A 35 6.95 26.48 27.06
N PRO A 36 6.84 27.80 26.82
CA PRO A 36 5.79 28.61 27.43
C PRO A 36 4.40 28.17 26.95
N LYS A 37 3.49 27.95 27.91
CA LYS A 37 2.06 27.79 27.68
C LYS A 37 1.49 29.09 27.10
N ASN A 38 1.38 29.16 25.78
CA ASN A 38 0.55 30.15 25.11
C ASN A 38 -0.85 29.57 24.91
N THR A 39 -1.74 29.91 25.84
CA THR A 39 -3.18 29.73 25.70
C THR A 39 -3.72 30.78 24.73
N PRO A 40 -4.35 30.41 23.60
CA PRO A 40 -5.11 31.37 22.82
C PRO A 40 -6.41 31.70 23.57
N LYS A 41 -6.56 32.96 23.98
CA LYS A 41 -7.85 33.50 24.41
C LYS A 41 -8.82 33.42 23.23
N ILE A 42 -9.93 32.73 23.45
CA ILE A 42 -11.13 32.79 22.62
C ILE A 42 -11.60 34.25 22.63
N ALA A 43 -11.43 34.94 21.51
CA ALA A 43 -12.05 36.23 21.25
C ALA A 43 -13.35 35.98 20.48
N THR A 44 -14.45 36.35 21.11
CA THR A 44 -15.81 36.40 20.59
C THR A 44 -15.85 37.22 19.29
N PRO A 45 -16.52 36.76 18.22
CA PRO A 45 -16.72 37.59 17.05
C PRO A 45 -17.82 38.63 17.30
N THR A 46 -17.42 39.89 17.14
CA THR A 46 -18.28 41.08 17.08
C THR A 46 -19.18 41.01 15.85
N THR A 47 -20.48 41.17 16.09
CA THR A 47 -21.53 41.35 15.10
C THR A 47 -21.27 42.61 14.26
N SER A 48 -21.23 42.48 12.94
CA SER A 48 -21.49 43.61 12.05
C SER A 48 -22.50 43.18 10.99
N GLN A 49 -23.64 43.84 11.02
CA GLN A 49 -24.76 43.67 10.12
C GLN A 49 -24.44 44.30 8.77
N THR A 50 -24.76 43.62 7.69
CA THR A 50 -25.02 44.24 6.40
C THR A 50 -26.26 43.58 5.85
N GLU A 51 -27.32 44.38 5.74
CA GLU A 51 -28.62 44.01 5.22
C GLU A 51 -28.59 43.85 3.69
N THR A 52 -29.59 43.11 3.18
CA THR A 52 -30.34 43.23 1.89
C THR A 52 -30.43 41.88 1.15
N PRO A 53 -31.55 41.52 0.48
CA PRO A 53 -32.95 41.55 0.87
C PRO A 53 -33.61 40.14 0.83
N THR A 54 -34.77 40.04 1.46
CA THR A 54 -35.63 38.87 1.60
C THR A 54 -36.25 38.42 0.25
N ALA A 55 -36.12 37.13 -0.07
CA ALA A 55 -37.07 36.41 -0.94
C ALA A 55 -37.47 35.10 -0.24
N GLU A 56 -38.68 35.10 0.30
CA GLU A 56 -39.28 34.01 1.07
C GLU A 56 -39.93 33.02 0.08
N ILE A 57 -39.40 31.79 -0.04
CA ILE A 57 -40.11 30.69 -0.70
C ILE A 57 -40.64 29.77 0.40
N LYS A 58 -41.91 29.99 0.74
CA LYS A 58 -42.70 29.17 1.64
C LYS A 58 -43.18 27.93 0.89
N ILE A 59 -42.62 26.76 1.18
CA ILE A 59 -43.17 25.48 0.68
C ILE A 59 -43.85 24.76 1.84
N THR A 60 -45.17 24.86 1.87
CA THR A 60 -46.07 24.06 2.72
C THR A 60 -46.17 22.64 2.15
N PRO A 61 -46.20 21.57 2.98
CA PRO A 61 -46.35 20.21 2.48
C PRO A 61 -47.79 19.98 1.97
N SER A 62 -47.93 19.78 0.66
CA SER A 62 -49.19 19.38 0.02
C SER A 62 -49.26 17.86 -0.07
N LYS A 63 -50.26 17.26 0.60
CA LYS A 63 -50.70 15.89 0.32
C LYS A 63 -51.35 15.87 -1.05
N GLN A 64 -50.79 15.12 -2.00
CA GLN A 64 -51.51 14.77 -3.22
C GLN A 64 -51.80 13.28 -3.31
N ASN A 65 -53.05 13.07 -3.70
CA ASN A 65 -53.88 11.89 -3.78
C ASN A 65 -53.52 11.09 -5.04
N ILE A 66 -53.13 9.83 -4.90
CA ILE A 66 -52.94 8.92 -6.05
C ILE A 66 -54.27 8.22 -6.29
N GLN A 67 -54.95 8.59 -7.38
CA GLN A 67 -56.10 7.86 -7.89
C GLN A 67 -55.65 6.56 -8.56
N ASN A 68 -56.34 5.47 -8.19
CA ASN A 68 -56.15 4.12 -8.69
C ASN A 68 -56.39 4.03 -10.20
N ILE A 69 -55.40 3.55 -10.95
CA ILE A 69 -55.58 3.01 -12.30
C ILE A 69 -55.60 1.49 -12.17
N ASN A 70 -56.79 0.89 -12.35
CA ASN A 70 -56.97 -0.56 -12.41
C ASN A 70 -56.56 -1.07 -13.80
N ILE A 71 -55.51 -1.90 -13.87
CA ILE A 71 -55.20 -2.72 -15.03
C ILE A 71 -55.31 -4.18 -14.60
N THR A 72 -56.32 -4.87 -15.13
CA THR A 72 -56.58 -6.29 -14.90
C THR A 72 -55.62 -7.13 -15.76
N ILE A 73 -54.81 -7.98 -15.13
CA ILE A 73 -53.96 -8.98 -15.80
C ILE A 73 -54.58 -10.38 -15.55
N PRO A 74 -54.75 -11.24 -16.58
CA PRO A 74 -55.29 -12.59 -16.42
C PRO A 74 -54.31 -13.53 -15.69
N PRO A 75 -54.79 -14.65 -15.09
CA PRO A 75 -53.91 -15.56 -14.35
C PRO A 75 -53.07 -16.38 -15.32
N ILE A 76 -51.75 -16.20 -15.28
CA ILE A 76 -50.78 -17.04 -16.00
C ILE A 76 -50.37 -18.22 -15.11
N ALA A 77 -50.41 -19.39 -15.75
CA ALA A 77 -50.21 -20.72 -15.20
C ALA A 77 -48.88 -20.91 -14.44
N THR A 78 -48.96 -21.78 -13.44
CA THR A 78 -47.87 -22.33 -12.65
C THR A 78 -46.89 -23.10 -13.53
N SER A 79 -45.65 -22.62 -13.66
CA SER A 79 -44.53 -23.41 -14.14
C SER A 79 -43.27 -22.99 -13.39
N THR A 80 -42.66 -23.97 -12.73
CA THR A 80 -41.43 -23.92 -11.95
C THR A 80 -40.28 -23.26 -12.70
N LYS A 81 -39.68 -22.21 -12.12
CA LYS A 81 -38.48 -21.57 -12.66
C LYS A 81 -37.31 -21.72 -11.71
N THR A 82 -36.41 -22.62 -12.09
CA THR A 82 -35.04 -22.77 -11.63
C THR A 82 -34.31 -21.42 -11.64
N THR A 83 -33.67 -21.08 -10.52
CA THR A 83 -32.82 -19.90 -10.37
C THR A 83 -31.58 -20.04 -11.26
N ALA A 84 -31.56 -19.31 -12.39
CA ALA A 84 -30.38 -19.15 -13.21
C ALA A 84 -29.58 -17.94 -12.71
N SER A 85 -28.39 -18.18 -12.18
CA SER A 85 -27.39 -17.17 -11.84
C SER A 85 -26.88 -16.50 -13.12
N ILE A 86 -26.96 -15.17 -13.20
CA ILE A 86 -26.30 -14.41 -14.26
C ILE A 86 -24.82 -14.33 -13.88
N GLU A 87 -24.03 -15.23 -14.45
CA GLU A 87 -22.57 -15.20 -14.40
C GLU A 87 -22.07 -14.02 -15.25
N ILE A 88 -21.50 -13.01 -14.59
CA ILE A 88 -20.74 -11.95 -15.27
C ILE A 88 -19.47 -12.63 -15.79
N LYS A 89 -19.49 -13.02 -17.06
CA LYS A 89 -18.32 -13.60 -17.73
C LYS A 89 -17.18 -12.60 -17.68
N THR A 90 -16.12 -12.98 -16.99
CA THR A 90 -14.80 -12.37 -17.16
C THR A 90 -14.40 -12.42 -18.64
N PRO A 91 -13.67 -11.42 -19.17
CA PRO A 91 -13.17 -11.48 -20.53
C PRO A 91 -12.31 -12.74 -20.70
N PRO A 92 -12.49 -13.53 -21.77
CA PRO A 92 -11.70 -14.73 -21.97
C PRO A 92 -10.24 -14.33 -22.15
N THR A 93 -9.36 -14.87 -21.31
CA THR A 93 -7.92 -14.77 -21.49
C THR A 93 -7.59 -15.26 -22.90
N ASN A 94 -7.06 -14.39 -23.75
CA ASN A 94 -6.84 -14.66 -25.16
C ASN A 94 -5.94 -15.92 -25.31
N PRO A 95 -6.38 -16.97 -26.02
CA PRO A 95 -5.61 -18.21 -26.19
C PRO A 95 -4.23 -17.98 -26.83
N ILE A 96 -4.06 -16.87 -27.55
CA ILE A 96 -2.77 -16.44 -28.12
C ILE A 96 -1.75 -16.14 -27.01
N THR A 97 -2.18 -15.57 -25.88
CA THR A 97 -1.30 -15.23 -24.75
C THR A 97 -0.71 -16.47 -24.08
N GLN A 98 -1.48 -17.55 -23.98
CA GLN A 98 -0.98 -18.82 -23.43
C GLN A 98 0.02 -19.50 -24.35
N ILE A 99 -0.19 -19.41 -25.67
CA ILE A 99 0.71 -19.99 -26.67
C ILE A 99 2.03 -19.20 -26.71
N ILE A 100 2.00 -17.87 -26.61
CA ILE A 100 3.21 -17.03 -26.54
C ILE A 100 4.01 -17.30 -25.25
N LYS A 101 3.34 -17.45 -24.09
CA LYS A 101 3.98 -17.81 -22.80
C LYS A 101 4.79 -19.11 -22.89
N LYS A 102 4.38 -20.03 -23.76
CA LYS A 102 5.06 -21.32 -23.99
C LYS A 102 6.20 -21.25 -25.02
N ILE A 103 6.21 -20.26 -25.91
CA ILE A 103 7.12 -20.19 -27.07
C ILE A 103 8.28 -19.20 -26.85
N THR A 104 8.08 -18.07 -26.17
CA THR A 104 9.07 -16.98 -26.18
C THR A 104 10.02 -16.94 -24.98
N GLY A 105 9.84 -17.79 -23.97
CA GLY A 105 10.62 -17.71 -22.71
C GLY A 105 10.34 -16.44 -21.88
N ASN A 106 9.67 -15.43 -22.45
CA ASN A 106 9.09 -14.32 -21.70
C ASN A 106 7.73 -14.75 -21.15
N SER A 107 7.70 -15.00 -19.83
CA SER A 107 6.54 -15.57 -19.14
C SER A 107 5.38 -14.59 -18.91
N CYS A 108 5.44 -13.38 -19.47
CA CYS A 108 4.49 -12.29 -19.23
C CYS A 108 3.78 -11.83 -20.52
N ALA A 109 2.59 -11.26 -20.36
CA ALA A 109 1.88 -10.59 -21.45
C ALA A 109 2.30 -9.13 -21.55
N ASN A 110 2.52 -8.63 -22.77
CA ASN A 110 2.74 -7.20 -23.00
C ASN A 110 1.44 -6.44 -22.76
N ASN A 111 1.47 -5.50 -21.83
CA ASN A 111 0.39 -4.57 -21.56
C ASN A 111 0.95 -3.43 -20.70
N PRO A 112 1.33 -2.28 -21.27
CA PRO A 112 1.84 -1.17 -20.48
C PRO A 112 0.75 -0.45 -19.67
N ASN A 113 -0.54 -0.70 -19.94
CA ASN A 113 -1.67 -0.04 -19.27
C ASN A 113 -2.71 -1.06 -18.77
N PRO A 114 -2.34 -2.01 -17.89
CA PRO A 114 -3.30 -2.93 -17.28
C PRO A 114 -4.30 -2.17 -16.41
N ILE A 115 -5.52 -2.68 -16.35
CA ILE A 115 -6.58 -2.11 -15.51
C ILE A 115 -6.73 -2.96 -14.25
N PHE A 116 -6.73 -2.30 -13.11
CA PHE A 116 -6.99 -2.86 -11.79
C PHE A 116 -8.49 -2.80 -11.51
N THR A 117 -9.11 -3.96 -11.45
CA THR A 117 -10.57 -4.15 -11.36
C THR A 117 -11.03 -4.51 -9.97
N HIS A 118 -10.11 -4.69 -9.02
CA HIS A 118 -10.40 -5.05 -7.64
C HIS A 118 -9.66 -4.11 -6.68
N HIS A 119 -10.25 -3.86 -5.52
CA HIS A 119 -9.58 -3.12 -4.45
C HIS A 119 -8.37 -3.89 -3.95
N LEU A 120 -7.28 -3.16 -3.68
CA LEU A 120 -6.06 -3.70 -3.08
C LEU A 120 -6.24 -4.12 -1.61
N THR A 121 -7.23 -3.55 -0.93
CA THR A 121 -7.49 -3.74 0.51
C THR A 121 -8.93 -3.36 0.85
N ASP A 122 -9.37 -3.59 2.10
CA ASP A 122 -10.57 -2.95 2.65
C ASP A 122 -10.39 -1.42 2.71
N THR A 123 -11.03 -0.71 1.79
CA THR A 123 -10.92 0.75 1.63
C THR A 123 -11.63 1.52 2.74
N SER A 124 -12.54 0.88 3.49
CA SER A 124 -13.21 1.52 4.63
C SER A 124 -12.25 1.80 5.80
N LYS A 125 -11.11 1.09 5.84
CA LYS A 125 -10.08 1.19 6.89
C LYS A 125 -8.95 2.17 6.54
N ILE A 126 -8.91 2.68 5.31
CA ILE A 126 -7.89 3.63 4.88
C ILE A 126 -8.24 5.00 5.48
N ILE A 127 -7.36 5.54 6.31
CA ILE A 127 -7.59 6.85 6.94
C ILE A 127 -6.84 7.98 6.25
N ASN A 128 -5.78 7.66 5.52
CA ASN A 128 -5.00 8.61 4.74
C ASN A 128 -4.19 7.87 3.68
N ILE A 129 -3.92 8.53 2.57
CA ILE A 129 -3.00 8.08 1.53
C ILE A 129 -2.01 9.21 1.27
N VAL A 130 -0.74 8.96 1.53
CA VAL A 130 0.33 9.86 1.11
C VAL A 130 0.75 9.48 -0.30
N ILE A 131 0.59 10.42 -1.23
CA ILE A 131 0.87 10.19 -2.66
C ILE A 131 2.35 10.43 -2.98
N PRO A 132 2.98 9.64 -3.88
CA PRO A 132 4.37 9.80 -4.28
C PRO A 132 4.58 10.96 -5.27
N PRO A 133 5.81 11.47 -5.42
CA PRO A 133 7.04 11.07 -4.71
C PRO A 133 7.28 11.90 -3.44
N ASN A 134 7.93 11.28 -2.45
CA ASN A 134 8.29 11.93 -1.19
C ASN A 134 9.75 11.66 -0.82
N PHE A 135 10.36 12.55 -0.04
CA PHE A 135 11.56 12.26 0.73
C PHE A 135 11.19 11.89 2.17
N VAL A 136 11.75 10.79 2.65
CA VAL A 136 11.80 10.44 4.07
C VAL A 136 13.26 10.50 4.51
N GLY A 137 13.60 11.49 5.32
CA GLY A 137 15.00 11.86 5.54
C GLY A 137 15.66 12.28 4.23
N THR A 138 16.71 11.58 3.82
CA THR A 138 17.42 11.79 2.53
C THR A 138 17.02 10.79 1.45
N GLU A 139 16.12 9.85 1.75
CA GLU A 139 15.76 8.77 0.84
C GLU A 139 14.53 9.16 0.02
N LEU A 140 14.66 9.07 -1.30
CA LEU A 140 13.54 9.20 -2.21
C LEU A 140 12.62 7.97 -2.09
N LYS A 141 11.33 8.23 -1.96
CA LYS A 141 10.26 7.24 -1.85
C LYS A 141 9.28 7.50 -2.98
N THR A 142 9.35 6.63 -4.00
CA THR A 142 8.52 6.73 -5.20
C THR A 142 7.22 5.92 -5.13
N HIS A 143 6.90 5.36 -3.96
CA HIS A 143 5.66 4.65 -3.67
C HIS A 143 4.74 5.48 -2.75
N SER A 144 3.47 5.11 -2.72
CA SER A 144 2.48 5.67 -1.81
C SER A 144 2.54 5.02 -0.44
N TYR A 145 2.18 5.76 0.61
CA TYR A 145 1.88 5.19 1.93
C TYR A 145 0.37 5.11 2.12
N ILE A 146 -0.15 3.90 2.37
CA ILE A 146 -1.54 3.68 2.75
C ILE A 146 -1.59 3.56 4.27
N GLU A 147 -2.27 4.48 4.93
CA GLU A 147 -2.35 4.54 6.38
C GLU A 147 -3.63 3.89 6.87
N THR A 148 -3.49 2.99 7.85
CA THR A 148 -4.60 2.25 8.48
C THR A 148 -4.58 2.31 10.00
N ASP A 149 -3.64 3.09 10.58
CA ASP A 149 -3.42 3.21 12.02
C ASP A 149 -3.36 1.86 12.73
N HIS A 150 -2.47 1.00 12.24
CA HIS A 150 -2.25 -0.37 12.74
C HIS A 150 -3.44 -1.32 12.63
N THR A 151 -4.57 -0.89 12.06
CA THR A 151 -5.70 -1.77 11.80
C THR A 151 -5.26 -2.88 10.85
N LYS A 152 -5.44 -4.15 11.26
CA LYS A 152 -5.15 -5.29 10.37
C LYS A 152 -6.12 -5.26 9.19
N VAL A 153 -5.58 -5.13 7.98
CA VAL A 153 -6.35 -5.12 6.73
C VAL A 153 -5.97 -6.28 5.82
N PRO A 154 -6.92 -6.85 5.07
CA PRO A 154 -6.62 -7.84 4.03
C PRO A 154 -6.01 -7.16 2.81
N LEU A 155 -5.16 -7.89 2.08
CA LEU A 155 -4.57 -7.45 0.82
C LEU A 155 -5.00 -8.40 -0.30
N TYR A 156 -5.51 -7.84 -1.39
CA TYR A 156 -6.00 -8.60 -2.54
C TYR A 156 -5.23 -8.23 -3.81
N ALA A 157 -5.19 -9.16 -4.76
CA ALA A 157 -4.68 -8.90 -6.10
C ALA A 157 -5.63 -7.93 -6.84
N PRO A 158 -5.20 -6.72 -7.22
CA PRO A 158 -6.08 -5.77 -7.90
C PRO A 158 -6.34 -6.16 -9.37
N THR A 159 -5.50 -7.02 -9.92
CA THR A 159 -5.57 -7.58 -11.28
C THR A 159 -4.83 -8.91 -11.31
N ASP A 160 -4.89 -9.63 -12.43
CA ASP A 160 -4.07 -10.84 -12.63
C ASP A 160 -2.58 -10.47 -12.56
N MET A 161 -1.81 -11.17 -11.73
CA MET A 161 -0.41 -10.89 -11.53
C MET A 161 0.36 -12.10 -11.01
N THR A 162 1.68 -12.04 -11.09
CA THR A 162 2.55 -13.14 -10.68
C THR A 162 3.59 -12.62 -9.69
N LEU A 163 3.68 -13.21 -8.50
CA LEU A 163 4.80 -12.96 -7.58
C LEU A 163 6.08 -13.48 -8.25
N VAL A 164 7.04 -12.58 -8.48
CA VAL A 164 8.30 -12.92 -9.19
C VAL A 164 9.53 -12.76 -8.32
N THR A 165 9.48 -11.89 -7.32
CA THR A 165 10.55 -11.68 -6.35
C THR A 165 10.00 -11.01 -5.09
N GLY A 166 10.83 -10.85 -4.08
CA GLY A 166 10.51 -10.10 -2.88
C GLY A 166 11.60 -10.25 -1.84
N ALA A 167 11.31 -9.89 -0.59
CA ALA A 167 12.17 -10.16 0.54
C ALA A 167 11.35 -10.37 1.81
N TYR A 168 11.84 -11.20 2.72
CA TYR A 168 11.37 -11.26 4.11
C TYR A 168 12.49 -10.80 5.03
N TYR A 169 12.33 -9.69 5.73
CA TYR A 169 13.41 -9.12 6.56
C TYR A 169 13.49 -9.78 7.94
N VAL A 170 14.67 -9.73 8.55
CA VAL A 170 14.85 -10.11 9.98
C VAL A 170 13.92 -9.22 10.81
N GLN A 171 13.00 -9.83 11.57
CA GLN A 171 11.89 -9.18 12.31
C GLN A 171 10.71 -8.69 11.46
N GLY A 172 10.66 -9.12 10.19
CA GLY A 172 9.68 -8.66 9.21
C GLY A 172 9.84 -7.17 8.89
N PRO A 173 8.96 -6.62 8.05
CA PRO A 173 7.88 -7.29 7.30
C PRO A 173 8.34 -7.84 5.93
N TYR A 174 7.41 -8.37 5.12
CA TYR A 174 7.67 -8.77 3.73
C TYR A 174 7.60 -7.57 2.78
N ARG A 175 8.43 -7.61 1.74
CA ARG A 175 8.27 -6.90 0.47
C ARG A 175 7.94 -7.93 -0.62
N LEU A 176 6.94 -7.64 -1.43
CA LEU A 176 6.43 -8.51 -2.47
C LEU A 176 6.37 -7.74 -3.80
N ASP A 177 7.03 -8.29 -4.82
CA ASP A 177 7.08 -7.70 -6.16
C ASP A 177 6.35 -8.61 -7.15
N PHE A 178 5.27 -8.08 -7.72
CA PHE A 178 4.40 -8.76 -8.64
C PHE A 178 4.61 -8.23 -10.05
N GLN A 179 4.85 -9.14 -10.98
CA GLN A 179 4.76 -8.87 -12.41
C GLN A 179 3.28 -8.83 -12.81
N VAL A 180 2.80 -7.65 -13.23
CA VAL A 180 1.44 -7.48 -13.75
C VAL A 180 1.44 -7.66 -15.27
N SER A 181 2.46 -7.11 -15.93
CA SER A 181 2.72 -7.28 -17.35
C SER A 181 4.23 -7.29 -17.59
N CYS A 182 4.67 -7.37 -18.84
CA CYS A 182 6.10 -7.27 -19.12
C CYS A 182 6.69 -5.89 -18.76
N GLU A 183 5.85 -4.85 -18.76
CA GLU A 183 6.25 -3.47 -18.48
C GLU A 183 5.94 -3.04 -17.04
N VAL A 184 4.92 -3.64 -16.41
CA VAL A 184 4.36 -3.15 -15.14
C VAL A 184 4.69 -4.10 -13.99
N THR A 185 5.35 -3.54 -12.97
CA THR A 185 5.61 -4.20 -11.68
C THR A 185 4.85 -3.48 -10.57
N LEU A 186 4.04 -4.24 -9.83
CA LEU A 186 3.39 -3.79 -8.60
C LEU A 186 4.21 -4.24 -7.40
N ARG A 187 4.51 -3.31 -6.48
CA ARG A 187 5.25 -3.59 -5.26
C ARG A 187 4.42 -3.27 -4.04
N LEU A 188 4.37 -4.25 -3.13
CA LEU A 188 3.83 -4.08 -1.79
C LEU A 188 4.95 -4.22 -0.78
N MET A 189 5.06 -3.28 0.15
CA MET A 189 6.01 -3.40 1.27
C MET A 189 5.28 -3.20 2.59
N HIS A 190 5.94 -3.65 3.65
CA HIS A 190 5.34 -3.71 4.96
C HIS A 190 4.15 -4.66 5.06
N ILE A 191 4.26 -5.85 4.44
CA ILE A 191 3.27 -6.91 4.59
C ILE A 191 3.62 -7.79 5.78
N THR A 192 2.79 -7.79 6.82
CA THR A 192 3.13 -8.47 8.08
C THR A 192 2.72 -9.94 8.12
N ASP A 193 1.72 -10.33 7.35
CA ASP A 193 1.19 -11.70 7.37
C ASP A 193 0.73 -12.17 5.97
N PRO A 194 1.65 -12.47 5.03
CA PRO A 194 1.31 -13.08 3.74
C PRO A 194 0.63 -14.45 3.92
N ILE A 195 -0.15 -14.88 2.92
CA ILE A 195 -0.68 -16.25 2.90
C ILE A 195 0.44 -17.29 2.85
N GLN A 196 0.14 -18.53 3.25
CA GLN A 196 1.14 -19.60 3.34
C GLN A 196 1.85 -19.86 2.01
N THR A 197 1.12 -19.84 0.89
CA THR A 197 1.70 -20.01 -0.46
C THR A 197 2.83 -19.02 -0.76
N ILE A 198 2.70 -17.77 -0.27
CA ILE A 198 3.77 -16.77 -0.42
C ILE A 198 4.93 -17.09 0.53
N LYS A 199 4.64 -17.41 1.80
CA LYS A 199 5.66 -17.76 2.79
C LYS A 199 6.51 -18.96 2.33
N ASP A 200 5.90 -19.95 1.70
CA ASP A 200 6.55 -21.20 1.28
C ASP A 200 7.59 -20.99 0.15
N VAL A 201 7.43 -19.95 -0.67
CA VAL A 201 8.37 -19.67 -1.78
C VAL A 201 9.60 -18.90 -1.34
N PHE A 202 9.59 -18.25 -0.17
CA PHE A 202 10.80 -17.63 0.37
C PHE A 202 11.77 -18.70 0.89
N LEU A 203 13.07 -18.43 0.75
CA LEU A 203 14.10 -19.22 1.41
C LEU A 203 14.01 -18.98 2.91
N SER A 204 14.30 -20.00 3.72
CA SER A 204 14.06 -19.99 5.17
C SER A 204 14.82 -18.89 5.92
N GLU A 205 15.90 -18.36 5.33
CA GLU A 205 16.69 -17.31 5.94
C GLU A 205 16.13 -15.92 5.61
N PRO A 206 15.79 -15.11 6.63
CA PRO A 206 15.40 -13.73 6.40
C PRO A 206 16.55 -12.90 5.82
N ALA A 207 16.21 -11.92 4.99
CA ALA A 207 17.13 -10.94 4.44
C ALA A 207 17.71 -10.05 5.56
N SER A 208 19.02 -9.88 5.54
CA SER A 208 19.76 -8.99 6.45
C SER A 208 19.85 -7.54 5.96
N ASP A 209 19.40 -7.26 4.74
CA ASP A 209 19.43 -5.94 4.10
C ASP A 209 18.25 -5.77 3.13
N SER A 210 18.16 -4.61 2.46
CA SER A 210 17.02 -4.22 1.61
C SER A 210 16.95 -4.89 0.24
N ARG A 211 17.93 -5.73 -0.13
CA ARG A 211 17.99 -6.37 -1.45
C ARG A 211 16.93 -7.46 -1.61
N ASP A 212 16.64 -7.76 -2.86
CA ASP A 212 15.76 -8.86 -3.24
C ASP A 212 16.34 -10.22 -2.89
N GLN A 213 15.45 -11.10 -2.45
CA GLN A 213 15.70 -12.52 -2.31
C GLN A 213 15.10 -13.25 -3.50
N GLN A 214 15.86 -14.21 -4.04
CA GLN A 214 15.31 -15.13 -5.01
C GLN A 214 14.26 -16.02 -4.31
N ILE A 215 13.07 -16.12 -4.92
CA ILE A 215 12.02 -17.05 -4.49
C ILE A 215 12.18 -18.40 -5.20
N LYS A 216 11.78 -19.50 -4.54
CA LYS A 216 11.90 -20.87 -5.06
C LYS A 216 11.14 -21.05 -6.37
N ASN A 217 9.96 -20.46 -6.46
CA ASN A 217 9.10 -20.49 -7.64
C ASN A 217 8.19 -19.26 -7.66
N LYS A 218 7.74 -18.90 -8.86
CA LYS A 218 6.71 -17.88 -9.07
C LYS A 218 5.36 -18.36 -8.54
N VAL A 219 4.49 -17.43 -8.16
CA VAL A 219 3.11 -17.71 -7.71
C VAL A 219 2.14 -16.83 -8.50
N ASP A 220 1.20 -17.45 -9.21
CA ASP A 220 0.18 -16.74 -9.98
C ASP A 220 -1.03 -16.41 -9.10
N PHE A 221 -1.56 -15.20 -9.24
CA PHE A 221 -2.77 -14.70 -8.58
C PHE A 221 -3.76 -14.19 -9.63
N LYS A 222 -5.04 -14.48 -9.42
CA LYS A 222 -6.15 -13.88 -10.14
C LYS A 222 -6.61 -12.60 -9.45
N ALA A 223 -7.17 -11.69 -10.24
CA ALA A 223 -7.82 -10.50 -9.69
C ALA A 223 -8.85 -10.90 -8.61
N GLY A 224 -8.74 -10.27 -7.43
CA GLY A 224 -9.55 -10.56 -6.25
C GLY A 224 -8.96 -11.60 -5.29
N ASP A 225 -7.90 -12.33 -5.67
CA ASP A 225 -7.28 -13.33 -4.79
C ASP A 225 -6.66 -12.68 -3.55
N LEU A 226 -6.78 -13.34 -2.40
CA LEU A 226 -6.14 -12.92 -1.15
C LEU A 226 -4.62 -13.15 -1.22
N ILE A 227 -3.85 -12.11 -0.95
CA ILE A 227 -2.38 -12.12 -0.86
C ILE A 227 -1.93 -12.29 0.59
N GLY A 228 -2.69 -11.75 1.54
CA GLY A 228 -2.40 -11.83 2.95
C GLY A 228 -3.00 -10.66 3.71
N TYR A 229 -2.33 -10.26 4.79
CA TYR A 229 -2.75 -9.18 5.65
C TYR A 229 -1.58 -8.29 6.04
N THR A 230 -1.90 -7.07 6.44
CA THR A 230 -0.92 -6.17 7.03
C THR A 230 -1.50 -5.31 8.15
N THR A 231 -0.65 -4.95 9.12
CA THR A 231 -0.86 -3.89 10.11
C THR A 231 0.04 -2.68 9.85
N GLY A 232 0.78 -2.68 8.73
CA GLY A 232 1.76 -1.67 8.38
C GLY A 232 3.04 -1.70 9.22
N THR A 233 3.79 -0.60 9.16
CA THR A 233 5.00 -0.37 9.95
C THR A 233 4.69 -0.34 11.44
N ASN A 234 5.67 -0.74 12.27
CA ASN A 234 5.53 -0.73 13.73
C ASN A 234 5.35 0.69 14.30
N VAL A 235 5.84 1.72 13.61
CA VAL A 235 5.82 3.11 14.12
C VAL A 235 4.59 3.88 13.63
N ALA A 236 4.23 3.75 12.36
CA ALA A 236 3.20 4.60 11.75
C ALA A 236 1.97 3.83 11.25
N GLY A 237 1.98 2.49 11.26
CA GLY A 237 0.83 1.68 10.87
C GLY A 237 0.43 1.85 9.40
N ASN A 238 1.36 2.33 8.58
CA ASN A 238 1.23 2.49 7.14
C ASN A 238 1.93 1.34 6.40
N TRP A 239 1.55 1.10 5.16
CA TRP A 239 2.23 0.17 4.28
C TRP A 239 2.38 0.75 2.88
N ASP A 240 3.27 0.16 2.09
CA ASP A 240 3.74 0.80 0.87
C ASP A 240 3.07 0.19 -0.35
N PHE A 241 2.64 1.06 -1.25
CA PHE A 241 2.07 0.68 -2.54
C PHE A 241 2.80 1.42 -3.67
N GLY A 242 3.64 0.70 -4.40
CA GLY A 242 4.40 1.21 -5.54
C GLY A 242 3.96 0.56 -6.84
N LEU A 243 4.00 1.33 -7.92
CA LEU A 243 3.81 0.82 -9.27
C LEU A 243 4.88 1.41 -10.19
N TYR A 244 5.49 0.53 -10.99
CA TYR A 244 6.61 0.86 -11.86
C TYR A 244 6.30 0.40 -13.27
N ASN A 245 6.40 1.31 -14.24
CA ASN A 245 6.11 1.02 -15.65
C ASN A 245 7.34 1.35 -16.51
N SER A 246 8.05 0.32 -16.98
CA SER A 246 9.26 0.46 -17.78
C SER A 246 9.03 1.07 -19.18
N ALA A 247 7.78 1.14 -19.64
CA ALA A 247 7.42 1.86 -20.86
C ALA A 247 7.33 3.38 -20.66
N THR A 248 7.53 3.87 -19.43
CA THR A 248 7.47 5.28 -19.06
C THR A 248 8.78 5.74 -18.43
N LYS A 249 9.03 7.04 -18.51
CA LYS A 249 10.10 7.72 -17.77
C LYS A 249 9.48 8.91 -17.03
N ASN A 250 9.80 9.06 -15.76
CA ASN A 250 9.37 10.21 -14.96
C ASN A 250 10.49 11.25 -14.83
N LYS A 251 10.24 12.31 -14.06
CA LYS A 251 11.17 13.44 -13.87
C LYS A 251 12.56 13.06 -13.34
N TYR A 252 12.72 11.89 -12.71
CA TYR A 252 14.01 11.45 -12.20
C TYR A 252 14.87 10.72 -13.24
N ALA A 253 14.33 10.41 -14.43
CA ALA A 253 15.09 9.74 -15.49
C ALA A 253 16.30 10.57 -15.96
N ASP A 254 16.20 11.90 -15.89
CA ASP A 254 17.25 12.82 -16.32
C ASP A 254 18.07 13.38 -15.12
N ASP A 255 17.75 12.97 -13.90
CA ASP A 255 18.49 13.39 -12.69
C ASP A 255 19.68 12.46 -12.44
N SER A 256 20.90 12.97 -12.62
CA SER A 256 22.14 12.19 -12.47
C SER A 256 22.38 11.62 -11.06
N LYS A 257 21.69 12.12 -10.03
CA LYS A 257 21.78 11.59 -8.66
C LYS A 257 20.75 10.50 -8.38
N LEU A 258 19.67 10.43 -9.16
CA LEU A 258 18.53 9.55 -8.90
C LEU A 258 18.26 8.54 -10.02
N ASN A 259 18.82 8.76 -11.21
CA ASN A 259 18.58 7.94 -12.41
C ASN A 259 19.24 6.56 -12.39
N TRP A 260 20.07 6.27 -11.39
CA TRP A 260 20.72 4.97 -11.21
C TRP A 260 19.73 3.83 -10.88
N SER A 261 18.51 4.17 -10.45
CA SER A 261 17.49 3.22 -10.02
C SER A 261 16.29 3.22 -10.96
N THR A 262 15.92 2.06 -11.49
CA THR A 262 14.70 1.89 -12.29
C THR A 262 13.45 2.21 -11.47
N ILE A 263 13.43 1.82 -10.20
CA ILE A 263 12.36 2.15 -9.23
C ILE A 263 12.15 3.67 -9.10
N HIS A 264 13.22 4.47 -9.23
CA HIS A 264 13.09 5.93 -9.21
C HIS A 264 12.57 6.46 -10.54
N THR A 265 13.10 5.97 -11.65
CA THR A 265 12.90 6.55 -12.99
C THR A 265 11.63 6.09 -13.70
N THR A 266 11.07 4.94 -13.30
CA THR A 266 9.89 4.33 -13.93
C THR A 266 8.67 4.31 -13.00
N ALA A 267 8.74 4.95 -11.83
CA ALA A 267 7.60 5.05 -10.94
C ALA A 267 6.49 5.92 -11.55
N VAL A 268 5.26 5.46 -11.38
CA VAL A 268 4.03 6.11 -11.84
C VAL A 268 3.04 6.22 -10.70
N CYS A 269 1.93 6.96 -10.87
CA CYS A 269 0.85 6.89 -9.89
C CYS A 269 0.23 5.49 -9.89
N PRO A 270 0.25 4.76 -8.76
CA PRO A 270 -0.33 3.43 -8.71
C PRO A 270 -1.87 3.45 -8.86
N TYR A 271 -2.51 4.56 -8.48
CA TYR A 271 -3.95 4.71 -8.50
C TYR A 271 -4.54 5.01 -9.88
N ASP A 272 -3.72 5.45 -10.85
CA ASP A 272 -4.14 5.70 -12.23
C ASP A 272 -4.51 4.42 -12.99
N TYR A 273 -4.12 3.26 -12.47
CA TYR A 273 -4.36 1.96 -13.09
C TYR A 273 -5.68 1.34 -12.61
N PHE A 274 -6.33 1.89 -11.58
CA PHE A 274 -7.64 1.44 -11.14
C PHE A 274 -8.74 1.87 -12.12
N ALA A 275 -9.72 0.97 -12.29
CA ALA A 275 -10.97 1.32 -12.96
C ALA A 275 -11.56 2.61 -12.34
N PRO A 276 -12.18 3.49 -13.14
CA PRO A 276 -12.53 4.85 -12.70
C PRO A 276 -13.30 4.91 -11.37
N GLU A 277 -14.25 4.00 -11.18
CA GLU A 277 -15.06 3.87 -9.97
C GLU A 277 -14.22 3.52 -8.73
N LEU A 278 -13.20 2.69 -8.87
CA LEU A 278 -12.30 2.32 -7.78
C LEU A 278 -11.27 3.42 -7.52
N LYS A 279 -10.77 4.08 -8.58
CA LYS A 279 -9.83 5.20 -8.47
C LYS A 279 -10.42 6.30 -7.58
N THR A 280 -11.68 6.68 -7.76
CA THR A 280 -12.36 7.70 -6.94
C THR A 280 -12.37 7.36 -5.45
N VAL A 281 -12.46 6.07 -5.09
CA VAL A 281 -12.40 5.64 -3.68
C VAL A 281 -11.04 5.98 -3.08
N TYR A 282 -9.95 5.72 -3.80
CA TYR A 282 -8.60 6.02 -3.32
C TYR A 282 -8.29 7.52 -3.31
N THR A 283 -8.63 8.25 -4.38
CA THR A 283 -8.34 9.69 -4.48
C THR A 283 -9.06 10.50 -3.39
N SER A 284 -10.22 10.04 -2.95
CA SER A 284 -10.94 10.64 -1.81
C SER A 284 -10.18 10.58 -0.47
N ARG A 285 -9.11 9.79 -0.38
CA ARG A 285 -8.30 9.59 0.83
C ARG A 285 -6.93 10.26 0.77
N TYR A 286 -6.62 11.01 -0.29
CA TYR A 286 -5.30 11.61 -0.46
C TYR A 286 -5.04 12.72 0.55
N ASN A 287 -3.91 12.61 1.26
CA ASN A 287 -3.34 13.65 2.11
C ASN A 287 -4.35 14.33 3.05
N LEU A 288 -5.30 13.55 3.61
CA LEU A 288 -6.30 14.04 4.56
C LEU A 288 -5.66 14.52 5.88
N ARG A 289 -4.45 14.06 6.16
CA ARG A 289 -3.62 14.54 7.28
C ARG A 289 -2.16 14.64 6.87
N VAL A 290 -1.41 15.45 7.60
CA VAL A 290 0.04 15.60 7.43
C VAL A 290 0.74 14.31 7.86
N ASN A 291 1.67 13.84 7.04
CA ASN A 291 2.60 12.78 7.41
C ASN A 291 3.95 13.43 7.72
N ASP A 292 4.28 13.58 9.00
CA ASP A 292 5.48 14.32 9.44
C ASP A 292 6.80 13.67 8.99
N GLY A 293 6.77 12.39 8.59
CA GLY A 293 7.92 11.66 8.07
C GLY A 293 8.17 11.84 6.58
N ALA A 294 7.13 12.11 5.79
CA ALA A 294 7.18 12.17 4.34
C ALA A 294 6.99 13.60 3.81
N LYS A 295 8.01 14.13 3.14
CA LYS A 295 7.97 15.46 2.51
C LYS A 295 7.78 15.32 1.01
N PRO A 296 6.71 15.89 0.41
CA PRO A 296 6.52 15.86 -1.03
C PRO A 296 7.72 16.45 -1.78
N ASP A 297 8.14 15.77 -2.85
CA ASP A 297 9.16 16.30 -3.74
C ASP A 297 8.50 16.90 -4.99
N GLY A 298 8.06 18.14 -4.92
CA GLY A 298 7.42 18.85 -6.04
C GLY A 298 6.09 18.23 -6.49
N GLU A 299 5.83 18.22 -7.80
CA GLU A 299 4.59 17.66 -8.35
C GLU A 299 4.51 16.14 -8.09
N SER A 300 3.35 15.73 -7.55
CA SER A 300 2.97 14.34 -7.33
C SER A 300 2.87 13.56 -8.65
N PHE A 301 3.17 12.27 -8.61
CA PHE A 301 2.87 11.37 -9.72
C PHE A 301 1.37 11.18 -9.89
N CYS A 302 0.61 11.27 -8.79
CA CYS A 302 -0.84 11.19 -8.75
C CYS A 302 -1.43 12.59 -8.84
N LYS A 303 -2.03 12.92 -9.98
CA LYS A 303 -2.75 14.18 -10.23
C LYS A 303 -4.22 14.07 -9.88
#